data_AF-A0A418M4Z4-F1
#
_entry.id   AF-A0A418M4Z4-F1
#
_cell.length_a   1.000
_cell.length_b   1.000
_cell.length_c   1.000
_cell.angle_alpha   90.00
_cell.angle_beta   90.00
_cell.angle_gamma   90.00
#
_symmetry.space_group_name_H-M   'P 1'
#
loop_
_entity.id
_entity.type
_entity.pdbx_description
1 polymer ?
#
loop_
_entity_poly.entity_id
_entity_poly.type
_entity_poly.pdbx_seq_one_letter_code
_entity_poly.pdbx_strand_id
1 'polypeptide(L)' 'MASTISVCMIVKNDVQVIGDALKSAMDQVDEIVVVDTGSIDHTVDVTRRLSVKVYEDLWDNRFASM' A
#
# COMPACT_ATOMS: atom_id res chain seq x y z
N MET A 1 12.98 20.60 -13.81
CA MET A 1 12.80 19.20 -13.34
C MET A 1 11.32 18.87 -13.47
N ALA A 2 10.99 17.65 -13.87
CA ALA A 2 9.59 17.21 -13.90
C ALA A 2 9.11 16.98 -12.45
N SER A 3 7.84 17.29 -12.18
CA SER A 3 7.21 16.95 -10.90
C SER A 3 6.96 15.44 -10.84
N THR A 4 7.18 14.84 -9.67
CA THR A 4 6.89 13.42 -9.42
C THR A 4 5.58 13.27 -8.66
N ILE A 5 4.92 12.12 -8.82
CA ILE A 5 3.68 11.75 -8.14
C ILE A 5 3.90 10.41 -7.42
N SER A 6 3.54 10.37 -6.14
CA SER A 6 3.50 9.14 -5.35
C SER A 6 2.07 8.82 -4.95
N VAL A 7 1.71 7.53 -4.99
CA VAL A 7 0.48 7.01 -4.37
C VAL A 7 0.84 6.39 -3.03
N CYS A 8 0.17 6.86 -1.98
CA CYS A 8 0.31 6.32 -0.63
C CYS A 8 -1.01 5.66 -0.22
N MET A 9 -0.97 4.39 0.18
CA MET A 9 -2.14 3.60 0.58
C MET A 9 -1.96 3.06 1.99
N ILE A 10 -2.94 3.28 2.86
CA ILE A 10 -3.05 2.62 4.17
C ILE A 10 -4.03 1.46 4.01
N VAL A 11 -3.62 0.24 4.33
CA VAL A 11 -4.35 -0.98 3.97
C VAL A 11 -4.53 -1.90 5.19
N LYS A 12 -5.65 -2.63 5.22
CA LYS A 12 -5.93 -3.71 6.18
C LYS A 12 -6.87 -4.75 5.57
N ASN A 13 -6.46 -6.01 5.51
CA ASN A 13 -7.29 -7.14 5.07
C ASN A 13 -8.01 -6.92 3.72
N ASP A 14 -7.26 -6.53 2.70
CA ASP A 14 -7.79 -6.12 1.38
C ASP A 14 -7.31 -7.02 0.23
N VAL A 15 -7.03 -8.30 0.51
CA VAL A 15 -6.44 -9.24 -0.46
C VAL A 15 -7.22 -9.34 -1.78
N GLN A 16 -8.53 -9.12 -1.75
CA GLN A 16 -9.39 -9.32 -2.92
C GLN A 16 -9.18 -8.27 -4.02
N VAL A 17 -8.75 -7.05 -3.66
CA VAL A 17 -8.67 -5.94 -4.62
C VAL A 17 -7.33 -5.21 -4.60
N ILE A 18 -6.52 -5.34 -3.53
CA ILE A 18 -5.25 -4.62 -3.41
C ILE A 18 -4.32 -4.83 -4.61
N GLY A 19 -4.25 -6.05 -5.13
CA GLY A 19 -3.42 -6.38 -6.28
C GLY A 19 -3.84 -5.64 -7.56
N ASP A 20 -5.14 -5.50 -7.80
CA ASP A 20 -5.67 -4.83 -8.99
C ASP A 20 -5.61 -3.31 -8.83
N ALA A 21 -5.86 -2.79 -7.62
CA ALA A 21 -5.70 -1.38 -7.31
C ALA A 21 -4.26 -0.90 -7.55
N LEU A 22 -3.26 -1.62 -7.03
CA LEU A 22 -1.85 -1.27 -7.21
C LEU A 22 -1.44 -1.32 -8.69
N LYS A 23 -1.82 -2.37 -9.42
CA LYS A 23 -1.53 -2.48 -10.86
C LYS A 23 -2.15 -1.33 -11.66
N SER A 24 -3.36 -0.88 -11.31
CA SER A 24 -4.02 0.22 -12.00
C SER A 24 -3.29 1.57 -11.85
N ALA A 25 -2.57 1.76 -10.74
CA ALA A 25 -1.82 2.98 -10.47
C ALA A 25 -0.38 2.94 -10.98
N MET A 26 0.24 1.76 -11.05
CA MET A 26 1.68 1.58 -11.33
C MET A 26 2.18 2.31 -12.60
N ASP A 27 1.39 2.36 -13.67
CA ASP A 27 1.81 2.97 -14.93
C ASP A 27 1.64 4.51 -14.96
N GLN A 28 1.03 5.09 -13.92
CA GLN A 28 0.65 6.50 -13.87
C GLN A 28 1.45 7.33 -12.85
N VAL A 29 2.27 6.68 -12.01
CA VAL A 29 2.95 7.33 -10.88
C VAL A 29 4.40 6.87 -10.79
N ASP A 30 5.25 7.70 -10.18
CA ASP A 30 6.68 7.40 -10.04
C ASP A 30 6.95 6.42 -8.89
N GLU A 31 6.05 6.37 -7.90
CA GLU A 31 6.21 5.58 -6.69
C GLU A 31 4.86 5.16 -6.10
N ILE A 32 4.85 3.96 -5.51
CA ILE A 32 3.76 3.50 -4.66
C ILE A 32 4.31 3.09 -3.29
N VAL A 33 3.68 3.60 -2.24
CA VAL A 33 3.93 3.28 -0.84
C VAL A 33 2.68 2.68 -0.22
N VAL A 34 2.81 1.49 0.36
CA VAL A 34 1.76 0.80 1.10
C VAL A 34 2.16 0.71 2.57
N VAL A 35 1.26 1.15 3.44
CA VAL A 35 1.34 0.97 4.89
C VAL A 35 0.27 -0.04 5.29
N ASP A 36 0.69 -1.26 5.61
CA ASP A 36 -0.18 -2.29 6.14
C ASP A 36 -0.38 -2.12 7.64
N THR A 37 -1.64 -2.17 8.07
CA THR A 37 -2.03 -1.87 9.45
C THR A 37 -2.30 -3.11 10.32
N GLY A 38 -1.62 -4.21 10.01
CA GLY A 38 -1.81 -5.50 10.65
C GLY A 38 -2.88 -6.33 9.96
N SER A 39 -2.71 -6.54 8.65
CA SER A 39 -3.46 -7.55 7.91
C SER A 39 -3.13 -8.94 8.43
N ILE A 40 -4.16 -9.79 8.53
CA ILE A 40 -4.05 -11.19 8.93
C ILE A 40 -4.42 -12.14 7.78
N ASP A 41 -4.79 -11.58 6.63
CA ASP A 41 -4.96 -12.29 5.37
C ASP A 41 -3.69 -12.15 4.51
N HIS A 42 -3.78 -12.55 3.23
CA HIS A 42 -2.64 -12.51 2.31
C HIS A 42 -2.41 -11.13 1.65
N THR A 43 -2.94 -10.04 2.22
CA THR A 43 -2.76 -8.68 1.67
C THR A 43 -1.28 -8.32 1.52
N VAL A 44 -0.48 -8.54 2.57
CA VAL A 44 0.96 -8.23 2.57
C VAL A 44 1.69 -9.10 1.54
N ASP A 45 1.33 -10.37 1.42
CA ASP A 45 1.93 -11.31 0.46
C ASP A 45 1.68 -10.88 -0.99
N VAL A 46 0.46 -10.44 -1.31
CA VAL A 46 0.11 -9.94 -2.64
C VAL A 46 0.86 -8.64 -2.94
N THR A 47 0.89 -7.73 -1.96
CA THR A 47 1.55 -6.42 -2.10
C THR A 47 3.05 -6.56 -2.35
N ARG A 48 3.74 -7.42 -1.56
CA ARG A 48 5.20 -7.65 -1.67
C ARG A 48 5.65 -8.29 -2.98
N ARG A 49 4.74 -8.91 -3.74
CA ARG A 49 5.03 -9.46 -5.06
C ARG A 49 5.07 -8.40 -6.16
N LEU A 50 4.60 -7.19 -5.87
CA LEU A 50 4.60 -6.06 -6.78
C LEU A 50 5.77 -5.13 -6.48
N SER A 51 6.17 -4.33 -7.47
CA SER A 51 7.26 -3.35 -7.35
C SER A 51 6.83 -2.10 -6.57
N VAL A 52 6.46 -2.27 -5.30
CA VAL A 52 5.97 -1.19 -4.42
C VAL A 52 6.73 -1.21 -3.08
N LYS A 53 6.75 -0.08 -2.36
CA LYS A 53 7.31 -0.03 -1.01
C LYS A 53 6.25 -0.45 0.00
N VAL A 54 6.58 -1.39 0.89
CA VAL A 54 5.65 -1.92 1.89
C VAL A 54 6.22 -1.70 3.29
N TYR A 55 5.44 -1.02 4.13
CA TYR A 55 5.70 -0.82 5.56
C TYR A 55 4.58 -1.49 6.35
N GLU A 56 4.91 -2.05 7.51
CA GLU A 56 3.93 -2.60 8.45
C GLU A 56 3.94 -1.71 9.70
N ASP A 57 2.78 -1.15 10.05
CA ASP A 57 2.60 -0.34 11.26
C ASP A 57 1.31 -0.74 11.97
N LEU A 58 1.42 -1.28 13.18
CA LEU A 58 0.27 -1.82 13.89
C LEU A 58 -0.66 -0.70 14.34
N TRP A 59 -1.83 -0.64 13.70
CA TRP A 59 -2.83 0.37 13.98
C TRP A 59 -3.46 0.27 15.37
N ASP A 60 -3.45 1.38 16.10
CA ASP A 60 -3.91 1.52 17.48
C ASP A 60 -5.31 2.19 17.60
N ASN A 61 -6.06 2.31 16.50
CA ASN A 61 -7.30 3.09 16.40
C ASN A 61 -7.14 4.62 16.54
N ARG A 62 -5.94 5.19 16.34
CA ARG A 62 -5.72 6.64 16.43
C ARG A 62 -4.92 7.17 15.23
N PHE A 63 -5.58 7.94 14.37
CA PHE A 63 -4.96 8.43 13.11
C PHE A 63 -3.76 9.34 13.37
N ALA A 64 -3.74 10.05 14.50
CA ALA A 64 -2.65 10.94 14.88
C ALA A 64 -1.40 10.20 15.42
N SER A 65 -1.48 8.88 15.61
CA SER A 65 -0.38 8.07 16.15
C SER A 65 0.44 7.37 15.05
N MET A 66 -0.05 7.42 13.80
CA MET A 66 0.67 7.00 12.58
C MET A 66 1.36 8.18 11.90
#